data_AF-A0A3N4Z9Z1-F1
#
_entry.id   AF-A0A3N4Z9Z1-F1
#
_cell.length_a   1.000
_cell.length_b   1.000
_cell.length_c   1.000
_cell.angle_alpha   90.00
_cell.angle_beta   90.00
_cell.angle_gamma   90.00
#
_symmetry.space_group_name_H-M   'P 1'
#
loop_
_entity.id
_entity.type
_entity.pdbx_description
1 polymer ?
#
loop_
_entity_poly.entity_id
_entity_poly.type
_entity_poly.pdbx_seq_one_letter_code
_entity_poly.pdbx_strand_id
1 'polypeptide(L)'
;MAEVDHGAAPAGWYPDPEDAAFLRRWDGFSWTDERLPATRAARRSLRTGGAAAAASSAAHAPAALAPAGPDLERLREEARADAERIRSEARAEAERVRAELAEAEEELSAVRTRLEQGRDQLAASKGELETRQARLASQQEDIAAGRAELERQRAELDAGRAEMAAMESEAARAADLSRTELARELDARRAALAQEEQRSRAELAREIETGRAELDRQIQSGRAALAEEERSRLSALGEEEERRRAGLEEETRAHLTELADRDAAAAAAVAARESELAARETAAAEEIAAGRADLDARRAELVAREASVGEELAARVARVQEQEAAAAQELTQRRADLAELTRAAQEAARLVQDRESEIARLEEESRRLVGAREAELAQLADRSERLGAEVEARRADLAGLEEQIAASREALVDLGERVRLQDTGLFDYHHPAEDSVRLTARLAALRKAVVEMLRDGAAITATSSFKVGHSASKGRQIVEEITQLGLRAYNAEAENALRTATVGSIDGALTRLLRARDAVAKHGEPFGVAITDQYHALRVQEVELAAEHRRHPEQVPAQQPDAVPQYQPYNEGAARAWSAQGVPGPYPRGVGELS
;
A
#
# COMPACT_ATOMS: atom_id res chain seq x y z
N MET A 1 -7.32 -58.44 -50.29
CA MET A 1 -6.32 -59.21 -51.07
C MET A 1 -4.97 -58.93 -50.43
N ALA A 2 -4.26 -59.85 -49.79
CA ALA A 2 -4.19 -61.30 -49.94
C ALA A 2 -4.58 -62.05 -48.64
N GLU A 3 -5.19 -63.22 -48.83
CA GLU A 3 -5.48 -64.21 -47.80
C GLU A 3 -4.18 -64.70 -47.14
N VAL A 4 -4.10 -64.61 -45.82
CA VAL A 4 -3.13 -65.40 -45.03
C VAL A 4 -3.91 -66.61 -44.53
N ASP A 5 -3.84 -67.68 -45.33
CA ASP A 5 -4.33 -69.02 -44.98
C ASP A 5 -3.59 -69.52 -43.73
N HIS A 6 -4.25 -69.47 -42.58
CA HIS A 6 -3.75 -70.08 -41.36
C HIS A 6 -3.94 -71.59 -41.49
N GLY A 7 -2.87 -72.27 -41.92
CA GLY A 7 -2.82 -73.72 -42.11
C GLY A 7 -3.36 -74.48 -40.91
N ALA A 8 -4.62 -74.89 -41.00
CA ALA A 8 -5.23 -75.81 -40.07
C ALA A 8 -4.51 -77.16 -40.18
N ALA A 9 -4.07 -77.71 -39.05
CA ALA A 9 -3.40 -79.01 -39.03
C ALA A 9 -4.33 -80.08 -39.65
N PRO A 10 -3.87 -80.86 -40.65
CA PRO A 10 -4.71 -81.85 -41.30
C PRO A 10 -5.17 -82.93 -40.32
N ALA A 11 -6.31 -83.58 -40.61
CA ALA A 11 -6.78 -84.69 -39.79
C ALA A 11 -5.72 -85.81 -39.74
N GLY A 12 -5.33 -86.24 -38.53
CA GLY A 12 -4.22 -87.17 -38.33
C GLY A 12 -3.95 -87.50 -36.86
N TRP A 13 -2.94 -88.33 -36.63
CA TRP A 13 -2.48 -88.67 -35.28
C TRP A 13 -1.38 -87.70 -34.85
N TYR A 14 -1.52 -87.11 -33.68
CA TYR A 14 -0.56 -86.14 -33.16
C TYR A 14 -0.18 -86.46 -31.71
N PRO A 15 0.96 -85.98 -31.21
CA PRO A 15 1.29 -86.08 -29.79
C PRO A 15 0.16 -85.51 -28.93
N ASP A 16 -0.31 -86.30 -27.97
CA ASP A 16 -1.35 -85.85 -27.05
C ASP A 16 -0.79 -84.71 -26.17
N PRO A 17 -1.39 -83.50 -26.19
CA PRO A 17 -0.90 -82.37 -25.41
C PRO A 17 -1.01 -82.60 -23.89
N GLU A 18 -1.86 -83.52 -23.44
CA GLU A 18 -2.04 -83.84 -22.02
C GLU A 18 -1.09 -84.96 -21.53
N ASP A 19 -0.69 -85.88 -22.41
CA ASP A 19 0.23 -86.97 -22.07
C ASP A 19 1.12 -87.39 -23.25
N ALA A 20 2.39 -86.98 -23.19
CA ALA A 20 3.39 -87.25 -24.21
C ALA A 20 3.71 -88.75 -24.43
N ALA A 21 3.17 -89.67 -23.61
CA ALA A 21 3.28 -91.11 -23.83
C ALA A 21 2.30 -91.63 -24.91
N PHE A 22 1.30 -90.85 -25.31
CA PHE A 22 0.25 -91.26 -26.26
C PHE A 22 0.18 -90.35 -27.49
N LEU A 23 -0.40 -90.90 -28.56
CA LEU A 23 -0.89 -90.13 -29.70
C LEU A 23 -2.41 -90.07 -29.61
N ARG A 24 -2.98 -88.89 -29.82
CA ARG A 24 -4.43 -88.65 -29.91
C ARG A 24 -4.78 -88.26 -31.34
N ARG A 25 -5.95 -88.65 -31.81
CA ARG A 25 -6.38 -88.35 -33.19
C ARG A 25 -7.08 -86.99 -33.25
N TRP A 26 -6.59 -86.13 -34.14
CA TRP A 26 -7.23 -84.88 -34.57
C TRP A 26 -8.03 -85.16 -35.85
N ASP A 27 -9.31 -84.80 -35.88
CA ASP A 27 -10.18 -85.06 -37.03
C ASP A 27 -10.24 -83.90 -38.05
N GLY A 28 -9.47 -82.84 -37.82
CA GLY A 28 -9.49 -81.60 -38.59
C GLY A 28 -10.22 -80.44 -37.92
N PHE A 29 -11.05 -80.72 -36.90
CA PHE A 29 -11.81 -79.71 -36.14
C PHE A 29 -11.69 -79.86 -34.62
N SER A 30 -11.53 -81.08 -34.10
CA SER A 30 -11.42 -81.36 -32.66
C SER A 30 -10.59 -82.62 -32.35
N TRP A 31 -10.16 -82.76 -31.08
CA TRP A 31 -9.48 -83.96 -30.61
C TRP A 31 -10.49 -85.05 -30.24
N THR A 32 -10.35 -86.23 -30.85
CA THR A 32 -11.19 -87.40 -30.56
C THR A 32 -10.65 -88.21 -29.38
N ASP A 33 -11.48 -89.03 -28.73
CA ASP A 33 -11.07 -89.83 -27.57
C ASP A 33 -10.24 -91.08 -27.90
N GLU A 34 -9.95 -91.31 -29.18
CA GLU A 34 -9.06 -92.39 -29.62
C GLU A 34 -7.60 -92.07 -29.24
N ARG A 35 -7.01 -92.89 -28.34
CA ARG A 35 -5.61 -92.78 -27.90
C ARG A 35 -4.83 -94.06 -28.19
N LEU A 36 -3.59 -93.93 -28.69
CA LEU A 36 -2.67 -95.04 -28.96
C LEU A 36 -1.30 -94.79 -28.29
N PRO A 37 -0.58 -95.83 -27.81
CA PRO A 37 0.76 -95.64 -27.24
C PRO A 37 1.77 -95.10 -28.28
N ALA A 38 2.49 -94.03 -27.93
CA ALA A 38 3.44 -93.37 -28.82
C ALA A 38 4.77 -94.13 -28.91
N THR A 39 4.77 -95.27 -29.61
CA THR A 39 5.97 -96.07 -29.88
C THR A 39 6.99 -95.29 -30.72
N ARG A 40 8.29 -95.65 -30.61
CA ARG A 40 9.40 -94.95 -31.29
C ARG A 40 9.26 -94.93 -32.83
N ALA A 41 8.58 -95.90 -33.42
CA ALA A 41 8.28 -95.93 -34.85
C ALA A 41 7.21 -94.89 -35.25
N ALA A 42 6.16 -94.72 -34.45
CA ALA A 42 5.05 -93.80 -34.73
C ALA A 42 5.48 -92.31 -34.67
N ARG A 43 6.38 -91.95 -33.75
CA ARG A 43 6.93 -90.58 -33.66
C ARG A 43 7.82 -90.21 -34.84
N ARG A 44 8.44 -91.20 -35.50
CA ARG A 44 9.33 -90.97 -36.66
C ARG A 44 8.53 -90.68 -37.93
N SER A 45 7.37 -91.31 -38.10
CA SER A 45 6.48 -91.09 -39.24
C SER A 45 5.77 -89.71 -39.22
N LEU A 46 5.62 -89.09 -38.04
CA LEU A 46 4.98 -87.78 -37.87
C LEU A 46 5.92 -86.58 -38.12
N ARG A 47 7.24 -86.80 -38.21
CA ARG A 47 8.21 -85.74 -38.54
C ARG A 47 8.42 -85.54 -40.05
N THR A 48 7.94 -86.45 -40.88
CA THR A 48 8.12 -86.40 -42.33
C THR A 48 6.76 -86.25 -43.02
N GLY A 49 6.20 -85.06 -42.99
CA GLY A 49 5.11 -84.68 -43.88
C GLY A 49 5.69 -84.32 -45.26
N GLY A 50 5.38 -85.13 -46.27
CA GLY A 50 5.44 -84.76 -47.69
C GLY A 50 6.78 -84.91 -48.43
N ALA A 51 7.07 -86.12 -48.92
CA ALA A 51 7.52 -86.40 -50.30
C ALA A 51 8.10 -87.84 -50.44
N ALA A 52 7.52 -88.60 -51.39
CA ALA A 52 8.00 -89.85 -52.02
C ALA A 52 8.28 -91.06 -51.11
N ALA A 53 7.45 -92.10 -51.04
CA ALA A 53 7.14 -93.08 -52.11
C ALA A 53 8.38 -93.74 -52.73
N ALA A 54 8.59 -95.01 -52.31
CA ALA A 54 9.08 -96.14 -53.09
C ALA A 54 10.48 -96.08 -53.73
N ALA A 55 11.44 -96.75 -53.11
CA ALA A 55 12.21 -97.78 -53.79
C ALA A 55 12.70 -98.85 -52.82
N SER A 56 12.39 -100.09 -53.18
CA SER A 56 12.67 -101.34 -52.50
C SER A 56 14.14 -101.74 -52.62
N SER A 57 14.61 -102.50 -51.61
CA SER A 57 15.49 -103.68 -51.73
C SER A 57 16.58 -103.72 -52.80
N ALA A 58 17.84 -103.77 -52.38
CA ALA A 58 18.67 -104.98 -52.53
C ALA A 58 20.08 -104.76 -51.95
N ALA A 59 20.49 -105.65 -51.06
CA ALA A 59 21.88 -105.89 -50.75
C ALA A 59 22.57 -106.50 -51.99
N HIS A 60 23.64 -105.89 -52.47
CA HIS A 60 24.65 -106.50 -53.34
C HIS A 60 26.02 -105.92 -53.01
N ALA A 61 26.92 -106.78 -52.55
CA ALA A 61 28.36 -106.53 -52.53
C ALA A 61 28.95 -106.81 -53.93
N PRO A 62 30.19 -106.40 -54.21
CA PRO A 62 30.53 -105.37 -55.18
C PRO A 62 30.82 -105.93 -56.58
N ALA A 63 30.47 -105.18 -57.63
CA ALA A 63 30.97 -105.40 -58.98
C ALA A 63 32.00 -104.32 -59.30
N ALA A 64 33.24 -104.74 -59.52
CA ALA A 64 34.35 -103.92 -59.96
C ALA A 64 33.98 -103.19 -61.27
N LEU A 65 33.80 -101.87 -61.18
CA LEU A 65 33.90 -100.98 -62.35
C LEU A 65 35.29 -100.34 -62.36
N ALA A 66 35.82 -100.26 -63.58
CA ALA A 66 37.12 -99.77 -64.01
C ALA A 66 37.63 -98.51 -63.29
N PRO A 67 38.96 -98.29 -63.22
CA PRO A 67 39.52 -97.09 -62.61
C PRO A 67 38.93 -95.85 -63.27
N ALA A 68 38.26 -95.03 -62.47
CA ALA A 68 37.80 -93.71 -62.90
C ALA A 68 39.02 -92.91 -63.38
N GLY A 69 38.93 -92.36 -64.58
CA GLY A 69 39.95 -91.44 -65.09
C GLY A 69 40.08 -90.20 -64.17
N PRO A 70 41.22 -89.50 -64.24
CA PRO A 70 41.56 -88.39 -63.33
C PRO A 70 40.54 -87.24 -63.26
N ASP A 71 39.60 -87.15 -64.20
CA ASP A 71 38.56 -86.12 -64.25
C ASP A 71 37.44 -86.28 -63.19
N LEU A 72 37.10 -87.51 -62.77
CA LEU A 72 36.03 -87.73 -61.78
C LEU A 72 36.49 -87.46 -60.33
N GLU A 73 37.76 -87.67 -60.02
CA GLU A 73 38.34 -87.27 -58.73
C GLU A 73 38.50 -85.76 -58.67
N ARG A 74 38.92 -85.12 -59.78
CA ARG A 74 39.02 -83.67 -59.88
C ARG A 74 37.68 -82.96 -59.69
N LEU A 75 36.62 -83.42 -60.35
CA LEU A 75 35.25 -82.90 -60.17
C LEU A 75 34.71 -83.13 -58.75
N ARG A 76 35.10 -84.21 -58.07
CA ARG A 76 34.73 -84.46 -56.66
C ARG A 76 35.49 -83.56 -55.70
N GLU A 77 36.76 -83.27 -55.96
CA GLU A 77 37.53 -82.30 -55.18
C GLU A 77 37.02 -80.88 -55.40
N GLU A 78 36.71 -80.49 -56.65
CA GLU A 78 36.07 -79.22 -56.97
C GLU A 78 34.71 -79.07 -56.28
N ALA A 79 33.85 -80.11 -56.34
CA ALA A 79 32.56 -80.09 -55.64
C ALA A 79 32.71 -80.05 -54.10
N ARG A 80 33.77 -80.65 -53.54
CA ARG A 80 34.08 -80.54 -52.11
C ARG A 80 34.54 -79.14 -51.73
N ALA A 81 35.42 -78.55 -52.53
CA ALA A 81 35.91 -77.19 -52.36
C ALA A 81 34.78 -76.17 -52.51
N ASP A 82 33.88 -76.36 -53.48
CA ASP A 82 32.69 -75.53 -53.65
C ASP A 82 31.72 -75.68 -52.48
N ALA A 83 31.48 -76.90 -52.01
CA ALA A 83 30.65 -77.13 -50.83
C ALA A 83 31.27 -76.54 -49.56
N GLU A 84 32.60 -76.50 -49.46
CA GLU A 84 33.33 -75.91 -48.34
C GLU A 84 33.32 -74.38 -48.40
N ARG A 85 33.46 -73.81 -49.60
CA ARG A 85 33.27 -72.38 -49.86
C ARG A 85 31.85 -71.93 -49.50
N ILE A 86 30.82 -72.61 -49.99
CA ILE A 86 29.41 -72.32 -49.66
C ILE A 86 29.17 -72.44 -48.15
N ARG A 87 29.76 -73.44 -47.48
CA ARG A 87 29.66 -73.58 -46.01
C ARG A 87 30.38 -72.44 -45.28
N SER A 88 31.52 -71.98 -45.77
CA SER A 88 32.25 -70.85 -45.17
C SER A 88 31.52 -69.53 -45.38
N GLU A 89 30.94 -69.31 -46.57
CA GLU A 89 30.12 -68.14 -46.90
C GLU A 89 28.85 -68.14 -46.04
N ALA A 90 28.14 -69.26 -45.95
CA ALA A 90 26.95 -69.38 -45.09
C ALA A 90 27.27 -69.21 -43.60
N ARG A 91 28.47 -69.61 -43.13
CA ARG A 91 28.92 -69.36 -41.75
C ARG A 91 29.21 -67.88 -41.52
N ALA A 92 29.89 -67.22 -42.46
CA ALA A 92 30.16 -65.79 -42.39
C ALA A 92 28.87 -64.96 -42.43
N GLU A 93 27.91 -65.35 -43.26
CA GLU A 93 26.57 -64.77 -43.33
C GLU A 93 25.83 -64.93 -41.99
N ALA A 94 25.85 -66.14 -41.41
CA ALA A 94 25.22 -66.40 -40.11
C ALA A 94 25.89 -65.65 -38.95
N GLU A 95 27.21 -65.44 -39.00
CA GLU A 95 27.93 -64.63 -38.02
C GLU A 95 27.60 -63.14 -38.17
N ARG A 96 27.46 -62.63 -39.41
CA ARG A 96 26.98 -61.26 -39.67
C ARG A 96 25.59 -61.03 -39.12
N VAL A 97 24.63 -61.90 -39.44
CA VAL A 97 23.25 -61.80 -38.96
C VAL A 97 23.19 -61.87 -37.43
N ARG A 98 24.04 -62.68 -36.79
CA ARG A 98 24.12 -62.72 -35.32
C ARG A 98 24.69 -61.44 -34.72
N ALA A 99 25.66 -60.81 -35.37
CA ALA A 99 26.20 -59.53 -34.93
C ALA A 99 25.16 -58.41 -35.06
N GLU A 100 24.45 -58.35 -36.19
CA GLU A 100 23.35 -57.41 -36.42
C GLU A 100 22.20 -57.61 -35.42
N LEU A 101 21.85 -58.87 -35.09
CA LEU A 101 20.85 -59.17 -34.08
C LEU A 101 21.30 -58.71 -32.68
N ALA A 102 22.57 -58.92 -32.33
CA ALA A 102 23.11 -58.48 -31.03
C ALA A 102 23.11 -56.95 -30.90
N GLU A 103 23.45 -56.24 -31.98
CA GLU A 103 23.39 -54.77 -32.04
C GLU A 103 21.93 -54.28 -31.91
N ALA A 104 20.99 -54.89 -32.63
CA ALA A 104 19.57 -54.56 -32.51
C ALA A 104 18.99 -54.85 -31.12
N GLU A 105 19.43 -55.93 -30.44
CA GLU A 105 19.05 -56.24 -29.07
C GLU A 105 19.59 -55.20 -28.07
N GLU A 106 20.82 -54.73 -28.27
CA GLU A 106 21.41 -53.66 -27.47
C GLU A 106 20.65 -52.33 -27.65
N GLU A 107 20.33 -51.96 -28.89
CA GLU A 107 19.52 -50.78 -29.19
C GLU A 107 18.12 -50.85 -28.57
N LEU A 108 17.44 -52.01 -28.67
CA LEU A 108 16.15 -52.25 -28.04
C LEU A 108 16.23 -52.12 -26.51
N SER A 109 17.32 -52.60 -25.91
CA SER A 109 17.56 -52.44 -24.47
C SER A 109 17.70 -50.96 -24.09
N ALA A 110 18.47 -50.19 -24.87
CA ALA A 110 18.69 -48.77 -24.63
C ALA A 110 17.42 -47.93 -24.83
N VAL A 111 16.58 -48.30 -25.81
CA VAL A 111 15.26 -47.67 -26.03
C VAL A 111 14.31 -47.98 -24.87
N ARG A 112 14.28 -49.23 -24.39
CA ARG A 112 13.46 -49.62 -23.22
C ARG A 112 13.85 -48.84 -21.97
N THR A 113 15.16 -48.72 -21.70
CA THR A 113 15.65 -47.92 -20.56
C THR A 113 15.27 -46.44 -20.70
N ARG A 114 15.39 -45.85 -21.89
CA ARG A 114 14.94 -44.47 -22.14
C ARG A 114 13.43 -44.30 -21.92
N LEU A 115 12.62 -45.26 -22.34
CA LEU A 115 11.16 -45.26 -22.13
C LEU A 115 10.80 -45.35 -20.65
N GLU A 116 11.51 -46.16 -19.88
CA GLU A 116 11.33 -46.30 -18.44
C GLU A 116 11.72 -45.00 -17.71
N GLN A 117 12.86 -44.40 -18.05
CA GLN A 117 13.26 -43.09 -17.54
C GLN A 117 12.25 -41.99 -17.87
N GLY A 118 11.70 -41.98 -19.09
CA GLY A 118 10.66 -41.02 -19.48
C GLY A 118 9.35 -41.21 -18.69
N ARG A 119 8.97 -42.45 -18.38
CA ARG A 119 7.80 -42.75 -17.53
C ARG A 119 8.02 -42.27 -16.09
N ASP A 120 9.21 -42.47 -15.54
CA ASP A 120 9.55 -42.02 -14.19
C ASP A 120 9.56 -40.48 -14.11
N GLN A 121 10.09 -39.80 -15.12
CA GLN A 121 10.04 -38.33 -15.22
C GLN A 121 8.59 -37.81 -15.34
N LEU A 122 7.74 -38.50 -16.10
CA LEU A 122 6.33 -38.14 -16.20
C LEU A 122 5.59 -38.36 -14.87
N ALA A 123 5.88 -39.44 -14.15
CA ALA A 123 5.33 -39.70 -12.83
C ALA A 123 5.77 -38.63 -11.82
N ALA A 124 7.05 -38.23 -11.84
CA ALA A 124 7.58 -37.18 -10.99
C ALA A 124 6.93 -35.82 -11.27
N SER A 125 6.87 -35.41 -12.55
CA SER A 125 6.22 -34.14 -12.94
C SER A 125 4.72 -34.12 -12.62
N LYS A 126 4.03 -35.26 -12.73
CA LYS A 126 2.64 -35.39 -12.26
C LYS A 126 2.51 -35.18 -10.75
N GLY A 127 3.39 -35.80 -9.94
CA GLY A 127 3.40 -35.59 -8.49
C GLY A 127 3.70 -34.14 -8.09
N GLU A 128 4.59 -33.46 -8.82
CA GLU A 128 4.84 -32.03 -8.64
C GLU A 128 3.62 -31.16 -8.99
N LEU A 129 2.88 -31.50 -10.04
CA LEU A 129 1.66 -30.79 -10.40
C LEU A 129 0.55 -30.99 -9.35
N GLU A 130 0.37 -32.21 -8.86
CA GLU A 130 -0.61 -32.51 -7.80
C GLU A 130 -0.28 -31.74 -6.50
N THR A 131 1.01 -31.67 -6.13
CA THR A 131 1.43 -30.87 -4.96
C THR A 131 1.28 -29.37 -5.19
N ARG A 132 1.58 -28.86 -6.38
CA ARG A 132 1.30 -27.45 -6.75
C ARG A 132 -0.19 -27.14 -6.71
N GLN A 133 -1.04 -28.03 -7.21
CA GLN A 133 -2.50 -27.88 -7.17
C GLN A 133 -3.02 -27.85 -5.73
N ALA A 134 -2.54 -28.75 -4.87
CA ALA A 134 -2.91 -28.74 -3.46
C ALA A 134 -2.48 -27.43 -2.77
N ARG A 135 -1.30 -26.90 -3.11
CA ARG A 135 -0.82 -25.62 -2.58
C ARG A 135 -1.69 -24.44 -3.04
N LEU A 136 -2.07 -24.41 -4.31
CA LEU A 136 -2.95 -23.37 -4.85
C LEU A 136 -4.34 -23.41 -4.20
N ALA A 137 -4.90 -24.61 -3.97
CA ALA A 137 -6.17 -24.76 -3.27
C ALA A 137 -6.08 -24.22 -1.83
N SER A 138 -5.02 -24.57 -1.09
CA SER A 138 -4.78 -24.02 0.25
C SER A 138 -4.61 -22.50 0.24
N GLN A 139 -3.87 -21.94 -0.72
CA GLN A 139 -3.72 -20.49 -0.84
C GLN A 139 -5.05 -19.79 -1.18
N GLN A 140 -5.91 -20.42 -1.97
CA GLN A 140 -7.24 -19.87 -2.28
C GLN A 140 -8.14 -19.85 -1.03
N GLU A 141 -8.08 -20.89 -0.19
CA GLU A 141 -8.80 -20.91 1.09
C GLU A 141 -8.29 -19.83 2.05
N ASP A 142 -6.97 -19.65 2.15
CA ASP A 142 -6.37 -18.59 2.98
C ASP A 142 -6.80 -17.19 2.51
N ILE A 143 -6.82 -16.95 1.20
CA ILE A 143 -7.28 -15.68 0.62
C ILE A 143 -8.78 -15.46 0.90
N ALA A 144 -9.59 -16.50 0.78
CA ALA A 144 -11.02 -16.43 1.07
C ALA A 144 -11.27 -16.12 2.56
N ALA A 145 -10.54 -16.78 3.46
CA ALA A 145 -10.60 -16.52 4.89
C ALA A 145 -10.16 -15.07 5.23
N GLY A 146 -9.05 -14.61 4.63
CA GLY A 146 -8.58 -13.24 4.81
C GLY A 146 -9.57 -12.18 4.31
N ARG A 147 -10.25 -12.43 3.19
CA ARG A 147 -11.33 -11.54 2.69
C ARG A 147 -12.52 -11.49 3.63
N ALA A 148 -12.96 -12.64 4.15
CA ALA A 148 -14.07 -12.69 5.10
C ALA A 148 -13.75 -11.94 6.41
N GLU A 149 -12.51 -12.03 6.87
CA GLU A 149 -12.04 -11.29 8.05
C GLU A 149 -12.03 -9.77 7.79
N LEU A 150 -11.52 -9.33 6.63
CA LEU A 150 -11.55 -7.91 6.25
C LEU A 150 -12.99 -7.37 6.12
N GLU A 151 -13.92 -8.17 5.59
CA GLU A 151 -15.34 -7.78 5.54
C GLU A 151 -15.95 -7.62 6.93
N ARG A 152 -15.61 -8.50 7.88
CA ARG A 152 -16.03 -8.34 9.29
C ARG A 152 -15.47 -7.07 9.91
N GLN A 153 -14.17 -6.85 9.79
CA GLN A 153 -13.52 -5.65 10.34
C GLN A 153 -14.11 -4.37 9.74
N ARG A 154 -14.42 -4.39 8.45
CA ARG A 154 -15.08 -3.26 7.78
C ARG A 154 -16.49 -3.03 8.32
N ALA A 155 -17.27 -4.08 8.54
CA ALA A 155 -18.60 -3.98 9.13
C ALA A 155 -18.55 -3.43 10.57
N GLU A 156 -17.56 -3.84 11.37
CA GLU A 156 -17.33 -3.30 12.72
C GLU A 156 -16.97 -1.81 12.69
N LEU A 157 -16.08 -1.40 11.77
CA LEU A 157 -15.73 0.01 11.61
C LEU A 157 -16.92 0.86 11.15
N ASP A 158 -17.74 0.36 10.23
CA ASP A 158 -18.93 1.07 9.76
C ASP A 158 -19.99 1.17 10.87
N ALA A 159 -20.15 0.14 11.70
CA ALA A 159 -21.00 0.19 12.89
C ALA A 159 -20.49 1.21 13.91
N GLY A 160 -19.19 1.20 14.23
CA GLY A 160 -18.60 2.17 15.15
C GLY A 160 -18.71 3.62 14.66
N ARG A 161 -18.57 3.85 13.35
CA ARG A 161 -18.81 5.18 12.75
C ARG A 161 -20.26 5.62 12.87
N ALA A 162 -21.21 4.70 12.70
CA ALA A 162 -22.63 5.01 12.87
C ALA A 162 -22.97 5.37 14.33
N GLU A 163 -22.38 4.66 15.30
CA GLU A 163 -22.52 4.97 16.73
C GLU A 163 -21.95 6.36 17.06
N MET A 164 -20.75 6.68 16.58
CA MET A 164 -20.16 8.01 16.78
C MET A 164 -21.01 9.13 16.17
N ALA A 165 -21.53 8.93 14.95
CA ALA A 165 -22.43 9.90 14.33
C ALA A 165 -23.73 10.10 15.12
N ALA A 166 -24.26 9.04 15.73
CA ALA A 166 -25.42 9.12 16.62
C ALA A 166 -25.08 9.91 17.89
N MET A 167 -23.95 9.63 18.54
CA MET A 167 -23.48 10.36 19.72
C MET A 167 -23.25 11.84 19.43
N GLU A 168 -22.66 12.19 18.29
CA GLU A 168 -22.49 13.58 17.86
C GLU A 168 -23.83 14.29 17.65
N SER A 169 -24.81 13.62 17.01
CA SER A 169 -26.16 14.16 16.86
C SER A 169 -26.85 14.36 18.21
N GLU A 170 -26.68 13.44 19.16
CA GLU A 170 -27.23 13.59 20.51
C GLU A 170 -26.57 14.72 21.29
N ALA A 171 -25.24 14.84 21.23
CA ALA A 171 -24.50 15.93 21.84
C ALA A 171 -24.92 17.30 21.25
N ALA A 172 -25.11 17.38 19.94
CA ALA A 172 -25.60 18.59 19.27
C ALA A 172 -27.01 18.97 19.76
N ARG A 173 -27.92 18.00 19.87
CA ARG A 173 -29.28 18.23 20.41
C ARG A 173 -29.24 18.69 21.87
N ALA A 174 -28.39 18.08 22.69
CA ALA A 174 -28.23 18.47 24.10
C ALA A 174 -27.67 19.89 24.23
N ALA A 175 -26.69 20.26 23.39
CA ALA A 175 -26.13 21.60 23.34
C ALA A 175 -27.17 22.65 22.90
N ASP A 176 -27.98 22.33 21.89
CA ASP A 176 -29.05 23.22 21.43
C ASP A 176 -30.14 23.38 22.50
N LEU A 177 -30.55 22.30 23.17
CA LEU A 177 -31.47 22.38 24.31
C LEU A 177 -30.92 23.29 25.41
N SER A 178 -29.68 23.07 25.84
CA SER A 178 -29.02 23.91 26.86
C SER A 178 -28.92 25.37 26.45
N ARG A 179 -28.58 25.67 25.18
CA ARG A 179 -28.59 27.04 24.64
C ARG A 179 -29.97 27.66 24.70
N THR A 180 -31.03 26.91 24.34
CA THR A 180 -32.40 27.44 24.41
C THR A 180 -32.86 27.68 25.84
N GLU A 181 -32.45 26.85 26.79
CA GLU A 181 -32.73 27.04 28.22
C GLU A 181 -32.02 28.27 28.76
N LEU A 182 -30.72 28.42 28.49
CA LEU A 182 -29.94 29.61 28.86
C LEU A 182 -30.52 30.89 28.24
N ALA A 183 -30.97 30.85 26.97
CA ALA A 183 -31.61 31.99 26.34
C ALA A 183 -32.92 32.38 27.06
N ARG A 184 -33.76 31.39 27.42
CA ARG A 184 -34.98 31.62 28.19
C ARG A 184 -34.69 32.20 29.57
N GLU A 185 -33.67 31.68 30.27
CA GLU A 185 -33.25 32.22 31.57
C GLU A 185 -32.74 33.65 31.47
N LEU A 186 -31.95 33.98 30.44
CA LEU A 186 -31.48 35.34 30.21
C LEU A 186 -32.63 36.30 29.92
N ASP A 187 -33.59 35.90 29.10
CA ASP A 187 -34.77 36.72 28.82
C ASP A 187 -35.65 36.91 30.06
N ALA A 188 -35.81 35.86 30.88
CA ALA A 188 -36.51 35.95 32.16
C ALA A 188 -35.80 36.91 33.13
N ARG A 189 -34.47 36.83 33.26
CA ARG A 189 -33.66 37.74 34.10
C ARG A 189 -33.74 39.18 33.60
N ARG A 190 -33.68 39.42 32.28
CA ARG A 190 -33.85 40.75 31.69
C ARG A 190 -35.23 41.32 32.00
N ALA A 191 -36.29 40.53 31.89
CA ALA A 191 -37.65 40.95 32.22
C ALA A 191 -37.78 41.28 33.71
N ALA A 192 -37.19 40.48 34.61
CA ALA A 192 -37.19 40.74 36.05
C ALA A 192 -36.47 42.05 36.40
N LEU A 193 -35.27 42.29 35.84
CA LEU A 193 -34.52 43.53 36.03
C LEU A 193 -35.30 44.75 35.52
N ALA A 194 -35.96 44.65 34.37
CA ALA A 194 -36.79 45.73 33.84
C ALA A 194 -37.98 46.06 34.76
N GLN A 195 -38.60 45.04 35.37
CA GLN A 195 -39.65 45.24 36.35
C GLN A 195 -39.13 45.89 37.63
N GLU A 196 -37.95 45.50 38.10
CA GLU A 196 -37.31 46.10 39.27
C GLU A 196 -36.98 47.58 39.02
N GLU A 197 -36.39 47.91 37.87
CA GLU A 197 -36.14 49.30 37.46
C GLU A 197 -37.43 50.12 37.40
N GLN A 198 -38.51 49.55 36.88
CA GLN A 198 -39.82 50.19 36.83
C GLN A 198 -40.39 50.43 38.24
N ARG A 199 -40.24 49.47 39.15
CA ARG A 199 -40.66 49.62 40.56
C ARG A 199 -39.87 50.72 41.26
N SER A 200 -38.55 50.69 41.16
CA SER A 200 -37.67 51.71 41.76
C SER A 200 -37.97 53.11 41.21
N ARG A 201 -38.24 53.23 39.90
CA ARG A 201 -38.67 54.51 39.29
C ARG A 201 -40.02 54.99 39.84
N ALA A 202 -40.99 54.09 40.02
CA ALA A 202 -42.29 54.43 40.56
C ALA A 202 -42.20 54.84 42.04
N GLU A 203 -41.34 54.19 42.81
CA GLU A 203 -41.04 54.55 44.21
C GLU A 203 -40.40 55.93 44.30
N LEU A 204 -39.34 56.19 43.52
CA LEU A 204 -38.71 57.51 43.45
C LEU A 204 -39.69 58.61 43.02
N ALA A 205 -40.56 58.33 42.04
CA ALA A 205 -41.58 59.28 41.62
C ALA A 205 -42.56 59.63 42.76
N ARG A 206 -42.97 58.63 43.55
CA ARG A 206 -43.81 58.84 44.75
C ARG A 206 -43.07 59.64 45.82
N GLU A 207 -41.80 59.35 46.08
CA GLU A 207 -40.98 60.12 47.04
C GLU A 207 -40.82 61.58 46.63
N ILE A 208 -40.62 61.84 45.33
CA ILE A 208 -40.56 63.21 44.80
C ILE A 208 -41.92 63.91 44.97
N GLU A 209 -43.02 63.22 44.69
CA GLU A 209 -44.37 63.77 44.83
C GLU A 209 -44.72 64.08 46.29
N THR A 210 -44.43 63.16 47.22
CA THR A 210 -44.65 63.38 48.65
C THR A 210 -43.75 64.49 49.19
N GLY A 211 -42.48 64.55 48.77
CA GLY A 211 -41.55 65.62 49.12
C GLY A 211 -42.01 66.99 48.62
N ARG A 212 -42.52 67.08 47.39
CA ARG A 212 -43.12 68.31 46.85
C ARG A 212 -44.35 68.75 47.65
N ALA A 213 -45.25 67.83 47.94
CA ALA A 213 -46.45 68.13 48.72
C ALA A 213 -46.10 68.63 50.13
N GLU A 214 -45.07 68.08 50.75
CA GLU A 214 -44.57 68.54 52.05
C GLU A 214 -43.96 69.94 51.97
N LEU A 215 -43.13 70.22 50.97
CA LEU A 215 -42.59 71.56 50.74
C LEU A 215 -43.71 72.59 50.51
N ASP A 216 -44.74 72.25 49.74
CA ASP A 216 -45.89 73.13 49.53
C ASP A 216 -46.64 73.42 50.83
N ARG A 217 -46.82 72.43 51.71
CA ARG A 217 -47.39 72.65 53.06
C ARG A 217 -46.52 73.58 53.89
N GLN A 218 -45.20 73.40 53.88
CA GLN A 218 -44.26 74.25 54.61
C GLN A 218 -44.28 75.70 54.10
N ILE A 219 -44.40 75.90 52.78
CA ILE A 219 -44.54 77.23 52.18
C ILE A 219 -45.87 77.87 52.59
N GLN A 220 -46.97 77.11 52.58
CA GLN A 220 -48.29 77.60 52.97
C GLN A 220 -48.33 77.98 54.47
N SER A 221 -47.79 77.14 55.35
CA SER A 221 -47.72 77.44 56.78
C SER A 221 -46.82 78.65 57.06
N GLY A 222 -45.68 78.75 56.38
CA GLY A 222 -44.80 79.92 56.46
C GLY A 222 -45.47 81.21 56.00
N ARG A 223 -46.22 81.18 54.89
CA ARG A 223 -47.02 82.33 54.42
C ARG A 223 -48.12 82.72 55.40
N ALA A 224 -48.81 81.74 55.98
CA ALA A 224 -49.86 82.00 56.97
C ALA A 224 -49.29 82.64 58.24
N ALA A 225 -48.15 82.14 58.73
CA ALA A 225 -47.44 82.72 59.88
C ALA A 225 -47.01 84.16 59.60
N LEU A 226 -46.45 84.44 58.41
CA LEU A 226 -46.03 85.80 58.02
C LEU A 226 -47.23 86.76 57.94
N ALA A 227 -48.36 86.30 57.39
CA ALA A 227 -49.58 87.10 57.30
C ALA A 227 -50.22 87.38 58.67
N GLU A 228 -50.03 86.49 59.64
CA GLU A 228 -50.48 86.69 61.02
C GLU A 228 -49.57 87.67 61.77
N GLU A 229 -48.26 87.61 61.50
CA GLU A 229 -47.30 88.58 62.02
C GLU A 229 -47.56 89.99 61.46
N GLU A 230 -47.87 90.11 60.16
CA GLU A 230 -48.23 91.38 59.52
C GLU A 230 -49.52 91.97 60.10
N ARG A 231 -50.55 91.13 60.31
CA ARG A 231 -51.80 91.55 60.98
C ARG A 231 -51.55 92.02 62.41
N SER A 232 -50.74 91.28 63.16
CA SER A 232 -50.36 91.64 64.53
C SER A 232 -49.62 92.98 64.58
N ARG A 233 -48.69 93.23 63.65
CA ARG A 233 -47.97 94.52 63.53
C ARG A 233 -48.87 95.67 63.14
N LEU A 234 -49.80 95.47 62.20
CA LEU A 234 -50.77 96.49 61.81
C LEU A 234 -51.73 96.84 62.95
N SER A 235 -52.16 95.84 63.74
CA SER A 235 -52.96 96.07 64.96
C SER A 235 -52.19 96.87 66.00
N ALA A 236 -50.92 96.50 66.26
CA ALA A 236 -50.07 97.23 67.19
C ALA A 236 -49.83 98.69 66.77
N LEU A 237 -49.64 98.94 65.47
CA LEU A 237 -49.52 100.30 64.93
C LEU A 237 -50.83 101.10 65.06
N GLY A 238 -51.98 100.47 64.81
CA GLY A 238 -53.29 101.10 65.01
C GLY A 238 -53.54 101.50 66.46
N GLU A 239 -53.21 100.61 67.41
CA GLU A 239 -53.29 100.91 68.84
C GLU A 239 -52.33 102.06 69.24
N GLU A 240 -51.14 102.14 68.64
CA GLU A 240 -50.18 103.21 68.91
C GLU A 240 -50.64 104.58 68.36
N GLU A 241 -51.29 104.61 67.19
CA GLU A 241 -51.91 105.82 66.64
C GLU A 241 -53.10 106.31 67.47
N GLU A 242 -53.95 105.39 67.96
CA GLU A 242 -55.05 105.75 68.86
C GLU A 242 -54.54 106.30 70.19
N ARG A 243 -53.49 105.69 70.77
CA ARG A 243 -52.83 106.22 71.98
C ARG A 243 -52.24 107.61 71.75
N ARG A 244 -51.64 107.88 70.58
CA ARG A 244 -51.15 109.23 70.22
C ARG A 244 -52.28 110.24 70.05
N ARG A 245 -53.41 109.85 69.47
CA ARG A 245 -54.61 110.71 69.36
C ARG A 245 -55.18 111.07 70.74
N ALA A 246 -55.33 110.07 71.61
CA ALA A 246 -55.80 110.28 72.98
C ALA A 246 -54.86 111.18 73.79
N GLY A 247 -53.54 111.01 73.65
CA GLY A 247 -52.55 111.86 74.31
C GLY A 247 -52.61 113.34 73.88
N LEU A 248 -52.87 113.63 72.61
CA LEU A 248 -53.00 115.01 72.10
C LEU A 248 -54.32 115.69 72.53
N GLU A 249 -55.40 114.92 72.72
CA GLU A 249 -56.67 115.41 73.29
C GLU A 249 -56.57 115.65 74.80
N GLU A 250 -55.71 114.92 75.50
CA GLU A 250 -55.42 115.10 76.92
C GLU A 250 -54.48 116.32 77.16
N GLU A 251 -53.50 116.56 76.28
CA GLU A 251 -52.63 117.75 76.31
C GLU A 251 -53.40 119.07 76.04
N THR A 252 -54.44 119.05 75.21
CA THR A 252 -55.33 120.22 75.00
C THR A 252 -56.29 120.46 76.18
N ARG A 253 -56.55 119.44 76.99
CA ARG A 253 -57.38 119.52 78.21
C ARG A 253 -56.55 119.97 79.42
N ALA A 254 -55.30 119.52 79.53
CA ALA A 254 -54.36 119.89 80.59
C ALA A 254 -53.95 121.37 80.55
N HIS A 255 -53.83 121.98 79.37
CA HIS A 255 -53.51 123.41 79.24
C HIS A 255 -54.64 124.39 79.64
N LEU A 256 -55.89 123.92 79.78
CA LEU A 256 -57.02 124.74 80.26
C LEU A 256 -57.20 124.68 81.79
N THR A 257 -56.55 123.74 82.48
CA THR A 257 -56.58 123.56 83.94
C THR A 257 -55.32 124.04 84.66
N GLU A 258 -54.23 124.30 83.92
CA GLU A 258 -52.93 124.74 84.46
C GLU A 258 -52.86 126.23 84.89
N LEU A 259 -53.93 127.01 84.64
CA LEU A 259 -54.07 128.42 85.04
C LEU A 259 -55.03 128.63 86.23
N ALA A 260 -55.68 127.58 86.75
CA ALA A 260 -56.64 127.65 87.85
C ALA A 260 -56.10 127.12 89.20
N ASP A 261 -55.09 126.24 89.19
CA ASP A 261 -54.61 125.56 90.42
C ASP A 261 -53.23 126.04 90.91
N ARG A 262 -52.80 127.22 90.45
CA ARG A 262 -51.54 127.88 90.89
C ARG A 262 -51.60 128.50 92.30
N ASP A 263 -52.77 128.49 92.96
CA ASP A 263 -52.98 129.02 94.31
C ASP A 263 -53.20 127.95 95.41
N ALA A 264 -53.12 126.65 95.09
CA ALA A 264 -53.19 125.56 96.08
C ALA A 264 -51.81 124.91 96.37
N ALA A 265 -50.72 125.45 95.80
CA ALA A 265 -49.40 124.82 95.75
C ALA A 265 -48.39 125.24 96.86
N ALA A 266 -48.81 125.92 97.92
CA ALA A 266 -47.86 126.38 98.96
C ALA A 266 -48.01 125.73 100.35
N ALA A 267 -48.98 124.83 100.57
CA ALA A 267 -49.22 124.22 101.89
C ALA A 267 -49.08 122.68 101.97
N ALA A 268 -48.93 121.96 100.84
CA ALA A 268 -48.80 120.50 100.83
C ALA A 268 -47.37 119.98 100.47
N ALA A 269 -46.47 120.87 100.02
CA ALA A 269 -45.16 120.54 99.47
C ALA A 269 -44.11 120.05 100.50
N VAL A 270 -44.41 120.05 101.81
CA VAL A 270 -43.50 119.55 102.85
C VAL A 270 -43.91 118.17 103.38
N ALA A 271 -45.19 117.78 103.25
CA ALA A 271 -45.67 116.44 103.63
C ALA A 271 -45.55 115.39 102.50
N ALA A 272 -45.54 115.82 101.23
CA ALA A 272 -45.40 114.91 100.08
C ALA A 272 -43.94 114.42 99.88
N ARG A 273 -42.93 115.20 100.29
CA ARG A 273 -41.50 114.91 100.06
C ARG A 273 -40.98 113.74 100.92
N GLU A 274 -41.60 113.45 102.05
CA GLU A 274 -41.28 112.30 102.92
C GLU A 274 -41.96 110.99 102.44
N SER A 275 -43.13 111.09 101.79
CA SER A 275 -43.80 109.95 101.13
C SER A 275 -43.16 109.58 99.79
N GLU A 276 -42.61 110.54 99.05
CA GLU A 276 -41.98 110.34 97.73
C GLU A 276 -40.63 109.60 97.81
N LEU A 277 -39.87 109.79 98.91
CA LEU A 277 -38.59 109.10 99.16
C LEU A 277 -38.80 107.64 99.59
N ALA A 278 -39.82 107.36 100.42
CA ALA A 278 -40.21 106.00 100.78
C ALA A 278 -40.76 105.22 99.57
N ALA A 279 -41.54 105.87 98.69
CA ALA A 279 -42.07 105.25 97.47
C ALA A 279 -40.99 104.97 96.41
N ARG A 280 -39.93 105.79 96.35
CA ARG A 280 -38.78 105.58 95.44
C ARG A 280 -37.87 104.43 95.90
N GLU A 281 -37.70 104.21 97.20
CA GLU A 281 -36.97 103.05 97.73
C GLU A 281 -37.74 101.74 97.49
N THR A 282 -39.07 101.73 97.63
CA THR A 282 -39.90 100.56 97.29
C THR A 282 -39.94 100.30 95.79
N ALA A 283 -40.05 101.33 94.95
CA ALA A 283 -40.04 101.17 93.48
C ALA A 283 -38.69 100.66 92.95
N ALA A 284 -37.57 101.15 93.48
CA ALA A 284 -36.24 100.65 93.12
C ALA A 284 -36.01 99.21 93.60
N ALA A 285 -36.56 98.83 94.77
CA ALA A 285 -36.51 97.45 95.24
C ALA A 285 -37.39 96.51 94.39
N GLU A 286 -38.56 96.97 93.94
CA GLU A 286 -39.45 96.23 93.03
C GLU A 286 -38.85 96.09 91.61
N GLU A 287 -38.16 97.10 91.08
CA GLU A 287 -37.48 97.02 89.78
C GLU A 287 -36.28 96.07 89.82
N ILE A 288 -35.48 96.07 90.90
CA ILE A 288 -34.41 95.09 91.11
C ILE A 288 -34.99 93.68 91.31
N ALA A 289 -36.12 93.54 92.01
CA ALA A 289 -36.80 92.26 92.17
C ALA A 289 -37.36 91.73 90.84
N ALA A 290 -37.95 92.59 90.01
CA ALA A 290 -38.44 92.25 88.68
C ALA A 290 -37.29 91.88 87.73
N GLY A 291 -36.18 92.61 87.76
CA GLY A 291 -34.97 92.30 86.98
C GLY A 291 -34.31 90.98 87.40
N ARG A 292 -34.30 90.68 88.71
CA ARG A 292 -33.86 89.36 89.21
C ARG A 292 -34.79 88.24 88.78
N ALA A 293 -36.11 88.46 88.82
CA ALA A 293 -37.09 87.49 88.34
C ALA A 293 -36.99 87.22 86.83
N ASP A 294 -36.77 88.24 85.99
CA ASP A 294 -36.53 88.07 84.54
C ASP A 294 -35.22 87.32 84.26
N LEU A 295 -34.15 87.64 85.00
CA LEU A 295 -32.88 86.91 84.89
C LEU A 295 -32.99 85.46 85.36
N ASP A 296 -33.71 85.18 86.43
CA ASP A 296 -33.98 83.82 86.91
C ASP A 296 -34.84 83.03 85.90
N ALA A 297 -35.82 83.69 85.26
CA ALA A 297 -36.63 83.10 84.20
C ALA A 297 -35.79 82.77 82.94
N ARG A 298 -34.94 83.70 82.48
CA ARG A 298 -34.01 83.46 81.36
C ARG A 298 -32.98 82.38 81.69
N ARG A 299 -32.49 82.33 82.93
CA ARG A 299 -31.57 81.30 83.39
C ARG A 299 -32.25 79.93 83.41
N ALA A 300 -33.50 79.85 83.87
CA ALA A 300 -34.29 78.62 83.81
C ALA A 300 -34.56 78.17 82.36
N GLU A 301 -34.85 79.11 81.45
CA GLU A 301 -35.03 78.81 80.03
C GLU A 301 -33.74 78.30 79.38
N LEU A 302 -32.59 78.90 79.68
CA LEU A 302 -31.29 78.44 79.19
C LEU A 302 -30.95 77.03 79.70
N VAL A 303 -31.19 76.76 80.99
CA VAL A 303 -30.99 75.41 81.56
C VAL A 303 -31.92 74.39 80.90
N ALA A 304 -33.18 74.75 80.61
CA ALA A 304 -34.11 73.89 79.90
C ALA A 304 -33.68 73.62 78.44
N ARG A 305 -33.16 74.64 77.74
CA ARG A 305 -32.60 74.50 76.39
C ARG A 305 -31.33 73.66 76.39
N GLU A 306 -30.42 73.86 77.34
CA GLU A 306 -29.21 73.05 77.50
C GLU A 306 -29.57 71.58 77.79
N ALA A 307 -30.57 71.32 78.63
CA ALA A 307 -31.08 69.98 78.88
C ALA A 307 -31.69 69.34 77.62
N SER A 308 -32.52 70.08 76.88
CA SER A 308 -33.13 69.61 75.63
C SER A 308 -32.10 69.31 74.55
N VAL A 309 -31.08 70.16 74.38
CA VAL A 309 -29.96 69.92 73.46
C VAL A 309 -29.12 68.72 73.93
N GLY A 310 -28.92 68.58 75.25
CA GLY A 310 -28.25 67.42 75.85
C GLY A 310 -28.97 66.11 75.56
N GLU A 311 -30.31 66.08 75.68
CA GLU A 311 -31.14 64.92 75.32
C GLU A 311 -31.10 64.63 73.82
N GLU A 312 -31.16 65.65 72.95
CA GLU A 312 -31.08 65.47 71.50
C GLU A 312 -29.70 64.94 71.07
N LEU A 313 -28.62 65.46 71.65
CA LEU A 313 -27.27 64.99 71.41
C LEU A 313 -27.08 63.55 71.91
N ALA A 314 -27.60 63.22 73.10
CA ALA A 314 -27.57 61.85 73.62
C ALA A 314 -28.32 60.88 72.70
N ALA A 315 -29.50 61.27 72.20
CA ALA A 315 -30.27 60.47 71.25
C ALA A 315 -29.54 60.31 69.90
N ARG A 316 -28.86 61.35 69.41
CA ARG A 316 -28.05 61.26 68.18
C ARG A 316 -26.85 60.34 68.37
N VAL A 317 -26.13 60.43 69.49
CA VAL A 317 -25.00 59.54 69.81
C VAL A 317 -25.48 58.09 69.91
N ALA A 318 -26.61 57.83 70.56
CA ALA A 318 -27.19 56.49 70.64
C ALA A 318 -27.53 55.91 69.25
N ARG A 319 -28.13 56.71 68.36
CA ARG A 319 -28.41 56.28 66.97
C ARG A 319 -27.14 55.97 66.18
N VAL A 320 -26.09 56.79 66.34
CA VAL A 320 -24.79 56.54 65.68
C VAL A 320 -24.16 55.27 66.22
N GLN A 321 -24.19 55.03 67.53
CA GLN A 321 -23.68 53.80 68.14
C GLN A 321 -24.44 52.56 67.66
N GLU A 322 -25.77 52.65 67.50
CA GLU A 322 -26.59 51.57 66.96
C GLU A 322 -26.26 51.29 65.48
N GLN A 323 -26.08 52.34 64.68
CA GLN A 323 -25.64 52.21 63.28
C GLN A 323 -24.24 51.61 63.15
N GLU A 324 -23.29 52.03 64.00
CA GLU A 324 -21.93 51.47 64.04
C GLU A 324 -21.94 50.00 64.46
N ALA A 325 -22.77 49.63 65.44
CA ALA A 325 -22.93 48.24 65.86
C ALA A 325 -23.53 47.37 64.73
N ALA A 326 -24.55 47.87 64.03
CA ALA A 326 -25.14 47.19 62.88
C ALA A 326 -24.13 47.03 61.72
N ALA A 327 -23.37 48.07 61.40
CA ALA A 327 -22.32 48.03 60.38
C ALA A 327 -21.18 47.07 60.76
N ALA A 328 -20.80 47.01 62.04
CA ALA A 328 -19.79 46.08 62.54
C ALA A 328 -20.26 44.62 62.44
N GLN A 329 -21.54 44.34 62.72
CA GLN A 329 -22.14 43.02 62.53
C GLN A 329 -22.17 42.64 61.04
N GLU A 330 -22.58 43.55 60.16
CA GLU A 330 -22.60 43.32 58.72
C GLU A 330 -21.19 43.04 58.17
N LEU A 331 -20.18 43.81 58.59
CA LEU A 331 -18.78 43.56 58.22
C LEU A 331 -18.28 42.20 58.71
N THR A 332 -18.72 41.76 59.89
CA THR A 332 -18.38 40.44 60.43
C THR A 332 -19.00 39.33 59.59
N GLN A 333 -20.28 39.47 59.22
CA GLN A 333 -20.97 38.52 58.34
C GLN A 333 -20.29 38.45 56.97
N ARG A 334 -20.03 39.60 56.33
CA ARG A 334 -19.36 39.66 55.02
C ARG A 334 -17.96 39.05 55.06
N ARG A 335 -17.23 39.17 56.18
CA ARG A 335 -15.93 38.51 56.38
C ARG A 335 -16.06 36.99 56.48
N ALA A 336 -17.11 36.49 57.13
CA ALA A 336 -17.40 35.06 57.18
C ALA A 336 -17.75 34.52 55.79
N ASP A 337 -18.64 35.19 55.07
CA ASP A 337 -19.03 34.81 53.70
C ASP A 337 -17.82 34.81 52.75
N LEU A 338 -16.94 35.82 52.86
CA LEU A 338 -15.69 35.88 52.08
C LEU A 338 -14.75 34.72 52.40
N ALA A 339 -14.67 34.30 53.67
CA ALA A 339 -13.85 33.17 54.08
C ALA A 339 -14.39 31.84 53.53
N GLU A 340 -15.72 31.67 53.48
CA GLU A 340 -16.36 30.51 52.86
C GLU A 340 -16.14 30.50 51.34
N LEU A 341 -16.34 31.63 50.66
CA LEU A 341 -16.06 31.76 49.23
C LEU A 341 -14.59 31.46 48.91
N THR A 342 -13.66 31.92 49.77
CA THR A 342 -12.23 31.64 49.61
C THR A 342 -11.93 30.14 49.73
N ARG A 343 -12.57 29.44 50.68
CA ARG A 343 -12.43 27.98 50.82
C ARG A 343 -13.01 27.25 49.60
N ALA A 344 -14.20 27.62 49.16
CA ALA A 344 -14.81 27.04 47.97
C ALA A 344 -13.96 27.27 46.71
N ALA A 345 -13.36 28.45 46.56
CA ALA A 345 -12.44 28.75 45.47
C ALA A 345 -11.16 27.89 45.53
N GLN A 346 -10.61 27.65 46.72
CA GLN A 346 -9.45 26.76 46.90
C GLN A 346 -9.78 25.30 46.59
N GLU A 347 -10.96 24.83 46.98
CA GLU A 347 -11.44 23.48 46.66
C GLU A 347 -11.66 23.31 45.15
N ALA A 348 -12.30 24.30 44.51
CA ALA A 348 -12.46 24.32 43.07
C ALA A 348 -11.11 24.31 42.34
N ALA A 349 -10.13 25.10 42.81
CA ALA A 349 -8.78 25.10 42.23
C ALA A 349 -8.08 23.73 42.34
N ARG A 350 -8.23 23.04 43.48
CA ARG A 350 -7.71 21.67 43.65
C ARG A 350 -8.38 20.69 42.69
N LEU A 351 -9.70 20.74 42.58
CA LEU A 351 -10.44 19.89 41.65
C LEU A 351 -10.02 20.13 40.19
N VAL A 352 -9.84 21.40 39.79
CA VAL A 352 -9.33 21.73 38.45
C VAL A 352 -7.94 21.14 38.24
N GLN A 353 -7.03 21.30 39.20
CA GLN A 353 -5.69 20.72 39.11
C GLN A 353 -5.70 19.18 39.01
N ASP A 354 -6.55 18.51 39.79
CA ASP A 354 -6.70 17.05 39.73
C ASP A 354 -7.21 16.61 38.35
N ARG A 355 -8.22 17.32 37.80
CA ARG A 355 -8.76 17.05 36.47
C ARG A 355 -7.77 17.32 35.34
N GLU A 356 -6.99 18.39 35.43
CA GLU A 356 -5.90 18.66 34.48
C GLU A 356 -4.86 17.54 34.51
N SER A 357 -4.53 17.02 35.69
CA SER A 357 -3.60 15.89 35.81
C SER A 357 -4.17 14.59 35.23
N GLU A 358 -5.48 14.36 35.36
CA GLU A 358 -6.19 13.22 34.77
C GLU A 358 -6.25 13.33 33.24
N ILE A 359 -6.59 14.51 32.71
CA ILE A 359 -6.57 14.81 31.27
C ILE A 359 -5.17 14.56 30.70
N ALA A 360 -4.12 15.08 31.34
CA ALA A 360 -2.74 14.88 30.88
C ALA A 360 -2.35 13.39 30.83
N ARG A 361 -2.79 12.58 31.81
CA ARG A 361 -2.58 11.13 31.81
C ARG A 361 -3.32 10.44 30.67
N LEU A 362 -4.59 10.78 30.46
CA LEU A 362 -5.41 10.22 29.37
C LEU A 362 -4.88 10.60 27.99
N GLU A 363 -4.38 11.83 27.82
CA GLU A 363 -3.74 12.28 26.58
C GLU A 363 -2.43 11.53 26.30
N GLU A 364 -1.65 11.22 27.33
CA GLU A 364 -0.45 10.40 27.17
C GLU A 364 -0.79 8.94 26.84
N GLU A 365 -1.79 8.35 27.50
CA GLU A 365 -2.29 7.01 27.17
C GLU A 365 -2.83 6.94 25.73
N SER A 366 -3.65 7.91 25.34
CA SER A 366 -4.17 8.02 23.96
C SER A 366 -3.04 8.14 22.96
N ARG A 367 -2.01 8.97 23.22
CA ARG A 367 -0.83 9.07 22.33
C ARG A 367 -0.08 7.75 22.22
N ARG A 368 0.08 7.01 23.32
CA ARG A 368 0.73 5.69 23.32
C ARG A 368 -0.07 4.68 22.49
N LEU A 369 -1.39 4.63 22.67
CA LEU A 369 -2.27 3.72 21.92
C LEU A 369 -2.30 4.04 20.42
N VAL A 370 -2.38 5.33 20.06
CA VAL A 370 -2.32 5.77 18.67
C VAL A 370 -0.97 5.40 18.05
N GLY A 371 0.14 5.70 18.72
CA GLY A 371 1.47 5.32 18.23
C GLY A 371 1.66 3.80 18.08
N ALA A 372 1.08 3.00 18.98
CA ALA A 372 1.10 1.55 18.87
C ALA A 372 0.30 1.05 17.65
N ARG A 373 -0.88 1.62 17.38
CA ARG A 373 -1.67 1.27 16.19
C ARG A 373 -1.03 1.75 14.89
N GLU A 374 -0.43 2.93 14.87
CA GLU A 374 0.33 3.40 13.70
C GLU A 374 1.50 2.45 13.37
N ALA A 375 2.21 1.97 14.39
CA ALA A 375 3.29 1.01 14.21
C ALA A 375 2.80 -0.34 13.67
N GLU A 376 1.66 -0.84 14.16
CA GLU A 376 1.04 -2.07 13.65
C GLU A 376 0.55 -1.92 12.21
N LEU A 377 -0.09 -0.79 11.87
CA LEU A 377 -0.50 -0.49 10.49
C LEU A 377 0.70 -0.43 9.54
N ALA A 378 1.82 0.15 9.99
CA ALA A 378 3.06 0.17 9.21
C ALA A 378 3.62 -1.25 8.99
N GLN A 379 3.58 -2.11 10.02
CA GLN A 379 3.99 -3.52 9.90
C GLN A 379 3.09 -4.31 8.95
N LEU A 380 1.77 -4.10 9.00
CA LEU A 380 0.82 -4.74 8.11
C LEU A 380 1.00 -4.27 6.65
N ALA A 381 1.28 -2.98 6.44
CA ALA A 381 1.56 -2.44 5.12
C ALA A 381 2.83 -3.06 4.51
N ASP A 382 3.94 -3.09 5.26
CA ASP A 382 5.19 -3.75 4.84
C ASP A 382 4.99 -5.25 4.59
N ARG A 383 4.23 -5.94 5.44
CA ARG A 383 3.88 -7.35 5.20
C ARG A 383 3.06 -7.54 3.93
N SER A 384 2.09 -6.68 3.66
CA SER A 384 1.27 -6.73 2.45
C SER A 384 2.10 -6.49 1.20
N GLU A 385 3.05 -5.55 1.25
CA GLU A 385 3.96 -5.27 0.14
C GLU A 385 4.87 -6.47 -0.14
N ARG A 386 5.44 -7.08 0.90
CA ARG A 386 6.27 -8.29 0.79
C ARG A 386 5.49 -9.48 0.20
N LEU A 387 4.26 -9.71 0.68
CA LEU A 387 3.40 -10.76 0.14
C LEU A 387 3.02 -10.47 -1.32
N GLY A 388 2.76 -9.21 -1.67
CA GLY A 388 2.53 -8.79 -3.05
C GLY A 388 3.72 -9.09 -3.96
N ALA A 389 4.93 -8.74 -3.52
CA ALA A 389 6.17 -9.04 -4.24
C ALA A 389 6.40 -10.56 -4.38
N GLU A 390 6.13 -11.35 -3.34
CA GLU A 390 6.24 -12.81 -3.41
C GLU A 390 5.23 -13.39 -4.40
N VAL A 391 3.98 -12.92 -4.42
CA VAL A 391 2.97 -13.37 -5.39
C VAL A 391 3.41 -13.08 -6.82
N GLU A 392 3.93 -11.89 -7.10
CA GLU A 392 4.43 -11.55 -8.44
C GLU A 392 5.64 -12.39 -8.85
N ALA A 393 6.58 -12.63 -7.93
CA ALA A 393 7.70 -13.54 -8.18
C ALA A 393 7.22 -14.97 -8.50
N ARG A 394 6.25 -15.49 -7.73
CA ARG A 394 5.67 -16.82 -7.98
C ARG A 394 4.92 -16.89 -9.31
N ARG A 395 4.25 -15.81 -9.73
CA ARG A 395 3.61 -15.73 -11.04
C ARG A 395 4.63 -15.76 -12.17
N ALA A 396 5.75 -15.05 -12.02
CA ALA A 396 6.84 -15.09 -12.99
C ALA A 396 7.47 -16.50 -13.07
N ASP A 397 7.70 -17.16 -11.94
CA ASP A 397 8.20 -18.54 -11.90
C ASP A 397 7.25 -19.50 -12.61
N LEU A 398 5.93 -19.38 -12.36
CA LEU A 398 4.91 -20.21 -13.02
C LEU A 398 4.89 -19.99 -14.53
N ALA A 399 4.93 -18.74 -14.99
CA ALA A 399 4.98 -18.43 -16.42
C ALA A 399 6.23 -19.02 -17.08
N GLY A 400 7.39 -18.92 -16.43
CA GLY A 400 8.63 -19.52 -16.93
C GLY A 400 8.58 -21.05 -16.99
N LEU A 401 7.97 -21.70 -15.99
CA LEU A 401 7.76 -23.15 -16.00
C LEU A 401 6.77 -23.58 -17.09
N GLU A 402 5.71 -22.81 -17.32
CA GLU A 402 4.75 -23.08 -18.40
C GLU A 402 5.42 -22.99 -19.79
N GLU A 403 6.28 -22.00 -19.99
CA GLU A 403 7.07 -21.85 -21.22
C GLU A 403 8.04 -23.03 -21.40
N GLN A 404 8.74 -23.45 -20.34
CA GLN A 404 9.61 -24.64 -20.39
C GLN A 404 8.83 -25.91 -20.71
N ILE A 405 7.64 -26.08 -20.13
CA ILE A 405 6.76 -27.23 -20.42
C ILE A 405 6.32 -27.19 -21.89
N ALA A 406 5.95 -26.02 -22.41
CA ALA A 406 5.56 -25.86 -23.81
C ALA A 406 6.72 -26.22 -24.75
N ALA A 407 7.91 -25.67 -24.52
CA ALA A 407 9.10 -25.96 -25.31
C ALA A 407 9.50 -27.45 -25.25
N SER A 408 9.44 -28.06 -24.06
CA SER A 408 9.75 -29.49 -23.89
C SER A 408 8.74 -30.37 -24.64
N ARG A 409 7.45 -30.00 -24.63
CA ARG A 409 6.42 -30.71 -25.39
C ARG A 409 6.63 -30.60 -26.89
N GLU A 410 6.99 -29.44 -27.39
CA GLU A 410 7.32 -29.24 -28.80
C GLU A 410 8.53 -30.09 -29.22
N ALA A 411 9.60 -30.08 -28.43
CA ALA A 411 10.77 -30.92 -28.67
C ALA A 411 10.43 -32.43 -28.68
N LEU A 412 9.51 -32.88 -27.82
CA LEU A 412 9.03 -34.26 -27.82
C LEU A 412 8.20 -34.60 -29.07
N VAL A 413 7.43 -33.65 -29.60
CA VAL A 413 6.70 -33.83 -30.86
C VAL A 413 7.67 -33.99 -32.03
N ASP A 414 8.66 -33.11 -32.15
CA ASP A 414 9.70 -33.17 -33.18
C ASP A 414 10.49 -34.49 -33.09
N LEU A 415 10.94 -34.85 -31.89
CA LEU A 415 11.62 -36.14 -31.66
C LEU A 415 10.72 -37.33 -32.04
N GLY A 416 9.42 -37.26 -31.72
CA GLY A 416 8.46 -38.29 -32.09
C GLY A 416 8.18 -38.38 -33.60
N GLU A 417 8.27 -37.29 -34.34
CA GLU A 417 8.26 -37.31 -35.81
C GLU A 417 9.54 -37.93 -36.37
N ARG A 418 10.70 -37.55 -35.83
CA ARG A 418 12.00 -38.12 -36.24
C ARG A 418 12.07 -39.62 -36.03
N VAL A 419 11.61 -40.12 -34.87
CA VAL A 419 11.54 -41.56 -34.59
C VAL A 419 10.61 -42.25 -35.59
N ARG A 420 9.44 -41.68 -35.89
CA ARG A 420 8.51 -42.24 -36.89
C ARG A 420 9.11 -42.28 -38.29
N LEU A 421 9.86 -41.26 -38.70
CA LEU A 421 10.57 -41.23 -39.99
C LEU A 421 11.67 -42.29 -40.04
N GLN A 422 12.41 -42.48 -38.95
CA GLN A 422 13.43 -43.52 -38.83
C GLN A 422 12.84 -44.93 -38.85
N ASP A 423 11.68 -45.16 -38.21
CA ASP A 423 10.94 -46.44 -38.28
C ASP A 423 10.50 -46.77 -39.72
N THR A 424 10.29 -45.75 -40.56
CA THR A 424 10.03 -45.92 -42.00
C THR A 424 11.30 -46.06 -42.85
N GLY A 425 12.48 -46.08 -42.23
CA GLY A 425 13.79 -46.22 -42.88
C GLY A 425 14.40 -44.92 -43.39
N LEU A 426 13.81 -43.76 -43.08
CA LEU A 426 14.34 -42.45 -43.45
C LEU A 426 15.18 -41.89 -42.30
N PHE A 427 16.51 -42.03 -42.42
CA PHE A 427 17.46 -41.53 -41.43
C PHE A 427 17.89 -40.09 -41.75
N ASP A 428 18.15 -39.29 -40.72
CA ASP A 428 18.69 -37.95 -40.87
C ASP A 428 20.11 -38.01 -41.44
N TYR A 429 20.26 -37.68 -42.72
CA TYR A 429 21.57 -37.52 -43.36
C TYR A 429 22.11 -36.11 -43.12
N HIS A 430 23.15 -35.99 -42.32
CA HIS A 430 23.81 -34.71 -42.07
C HIS A 430 24.66 -34.30 -43.28
N HIS A 431 24.17 -33.36 -44.09
CA HIS A 431 24.87 -32.95 -45.32
C HIS A 431 26.01 -31.97 -44.99
N PRO A 432 27.22 -32.14 -45.57
CA PRO A 432 28.32 -31.17 -45.47
C PRO A 432 28.00 -29.71 -45.90
N ALA A 433 26.86 -29.49 -46.56
CA ALA A 433 26.40 -28.19 -47.01
C ALA A 433 25.70 -27.43 -45.86
N GLU A 434 25.05 -28.15 -44.95
CA GLU A 434 24.47 -27.58 -43.72
C GLU A 434 25.57 -27.05 -42.81
N ASP A 435 26.70 -27.76 -42.72
CA ASP A 435 27.90 -27.28 -42.01
C ASP A 435 28.43 -25.99 -42.59
N SER A 436 28.47 -25.88 -43.92
CA SER A 436 28.93 -24.67 -44.61
C SER A 436 28.02 -23.47 -44.32
N VAL A 437 26.69 -23.66 -44.38
CA VAL A 437 25.71 -22.61 -44.05
C VAL A 437 25.79 -22.20 -42.58
N ARG A 438 25.93 -23.17 -41.66
CA ARG A 438 26.05 -22.93 -40.22
C ARG A 438 27.35 -22.20 -39.87
N LEU A 439 28.46 -22.56 -40.51
CA LEU A 439 29.75 -21.86 -40.36
C LEU A 439 29.67 -20.43 -40.89
N THR A 440 29.02 -20.19 -42.03
CA THR A 440 28.78 -18.84 -42.56
C THR A 440 27.90 -17.99 -41.62
N ALA A 441 26.84 -18.56 -41.06
CA ALA A 441 25.97 -17.86 -40.10
C ALA A 441 26.72 -17.50 -38.80
N ARG A 442 27.52 -18.42 -38.26
CA ARG A 442 28.38 -18.16 -37.09
C ARG A 442 29.45 -17.09 -37.39
N LEU A 443 30.08 -17.12 -38.56
CA LEU A 443 31.03 -16.08 -38.98
C LEU A 443 30.35 -14.71 -39.08
N ALA A 444 29.12 -14.64 -39.59
CA ALA A 444 28.35 -13.40 -39.67
C ALA A 444 28.00 -12.85 -38.28
N ALA A 445 27.57 -13.71 -37.35
CA ALA A 445 27.27 -13.31 -35.96
C ALA A 445 28.52 -12.82 -35.22
N LEU A 446 29.65 -13.50 -35.41
CA LEU A 446 30.92 -13.11 -34.79
C LEU A 446 31.42 -11.78 -35.35
N ARG A 447 31.36 -11.56 -36.67
CA ARG A 447 31.66 -10.26 -37.28
C ARG A 447 30.78 -9.14 -36.73
N LYS A 448 29.50 -9.41 -36.49
CA LYS A 448 28.60 -8.45 -35.85
C LYS A 448 29.09 -8.10 -34.43
N ALA A 449 29.45 -9.09 -33.61
CA ALA A 449 30.00 -8.85 -32.27
C ALA A 449 31.33 -8.04 -32.30
N VAL A 450 32.22 -8.31 -33.27
CA VAL A 450 33.45 -7.52 -33.47
C VAL A 450 33.13 -6.06 -33.82
N VAL A 451 32.15 -5.82 -34.69
CA VAL A 451 31.71 -4.47 -35.08
C VAL A 451 31.05 -3.74 -33.90
N GLU A 452 30.23 -4.43 -33.10
CA GLU A 452 29.60 -3.87 -31.91
C GLU A 452 30.64 -3.45 -30.86
N MET A 453 31.64 -4.29 -30.57
CA MET A 453 32.74 -3.93 -29.67
C MET A 453 33.56 -2.72 -30.15
N LEU A 454 33.75 -2.57 -31.46
CA LEU A 454 34.40 -1.39 -32.05
C LEU A 454 33.53 -0.13 -31.93
N ARG A 455 32.22 -0.27 -32.13
CA ARG A 455 31.25 0.83 -32.00
C ARG A 455 31.14 1.34 -30.57
N ASP A 456 31.18 0.44 -29.61
CA ASP A 456 31.06 0.75 -28.18
C ASP A 456 32.38 1.22 -27.55
N GLY A 457 33.48 1.21 -28.31
CA GLY A 457 34.81 1.61 -27.84
C GLY A 457 35.44 0.61 -26.85
N ALA A 458 34.89 -0.60 -26.72
CA ALA A 458 35.34 -1.63 -25.77
C ALA A 458 36.49 -2.50 -26.30
N ALA A 459 36.91 -2.31 -27.55
CA ALA A 459 37.96 -3.09 -28.19
C ALA A 459 39.38 -2.80 -27.66
N ILE A 460 39.61 -1.60 -27.11
CA ILE A 460 40.91 -1.15 -26.64
C ILE A 460 40.73 -0.26 -25.41
N THR A 461 41.48 -0.52 -24.34
CA THR A 461 41.49 0.31 -23.13
C THR A 461 42.58 1.35 -23.23
N ALA A 462 42.38 2.51 -22.59
CA ALA A 462 43.37 3.58 -22.47
C ALA A 462 43.18 4.36 -21.15
N THR A 463 44.24 4.99 -20.65
CA THR A 463 44.19 5.76 -19.40
C THR A 463 43.57 7.13 -19.60
N SER A 464 42.55 7.48 -18.80
CA SER A 464 41.84 8.77 -18.88
C SER A 464 42.53 9.92 -18.12
N SER A 465 43.52 9.63 -17.28
CA SER A 465 44.16 10.58 -16.35
C SER A 465 45.48 11.20 -16.86
N PHE A 466 45.90 10.88 -18.09
CA PHE A 466 47.16 11.35 -18.66
C PHE A 466 47.14 12.86 -18.95
N LYS A 467 48.18 13.59 -18.52
CA LYS A 467 48.35 15.04 -18.74
C LYS A 467 49.70 15.33 -19.38
N VAL A 468 49.71 16.25 -20.34
CA VAL A 468 50.94 16.77 -20.96
C VAL A 468 51.21 18.13 -20.35
N GLY A 469 52.19 18.20 -19.45
CA GLY A 469 52.45 19.40 -18.64
C GLY A 469 51.23 19.73 -17.76
N HIS A 470 50.60 20.90 -18.00
CA HIS A 470 49.38 21.33 -17.30
C HIS A 470 48.09 21.12 -18.12
N SER A 471 48.18 20.63 -19.36
CA SER A 471 47.01 20.48 -20.25
C SER A 471 46.48 19.05 -20.25
N ALA A 472 45.30 18.88 -19.65
CA ALA A 472 44.55 17.63 -19.71
C ALA A 472 43.89 17.39 -21.08
N SER A 473 43.55 18.45 -21.83
CA SER A 473 42.95 18.32 -23.17
C SER A 473 43.96 17.80 -24.19
N LYS A 474 45.19 18.31 -24.17
CA LYS A 474 46.28 17.84 -25.05
C LYS A 474 46.71 16.41 -24.70
N GLY A 475 46.67 16.04 -23.42
CA GLY A 475 46.89 14.65 -22.98
C GLY A 475 45.86 13.68 -23.55
N ARG A 476 44.56 14.01 -23.47
CA ARG A 476 43.50 13.18 -24.06
C ARG A 476 43.64 13.01 -25.57
N GLN A 477 44.02 14.07 -26.29
CA GLN A 477 44.22 14.00 -27.74
C GLN A 477 45.36 13.03 -28.12
N ILE A 478 46.50 13.07 -27.42
CA ILE A 478 47.62 12.17 -27.69
C ILE A 478 47.25 10.72 -27.37
N VAL A 479 46.55 10.49 -26.26
CA VAL A 479 46.07 9.14 -25.90
C VAL A 479 45.15 8.61 -26.98
N GLU A 480 44.19 9.41 -27.45
CA GLU A 480 43.28 9.04 -28.55
C GLU A 480 44.02 8.69 -29.85
N GLU A 481 45.01 9.49 -30.26
CA GLU A 481 45.82 9.22 -31.46
C GLU A 481 46.60 7.90 -31.35
N ILE A 482 47.17 7.61 -30.18
CA ILE A 482 47.91 6.36 -29.92
C ILE A 482 46.97 5.15 -29.84
N THR A 483 45.81 5.30 -29.20
CA THR A 483 44.77 4.27 -29.12
C THR A 483 44.27 3.89 -30.51
N GLN A 484 43.95 4.87 -31.36
CA GLN A 484 43.53 4.59 -32.74
C GLN A 484 44.63 3.95 -33.58
N LEU A 485 45.89 4.38 -33.42
CA LEU A 485 47.02 3.79 -34.13
C LEU A 485 47.26 2.32 -33.72
N GLY A 486 47.22 2.02 -32.42
CA GLY A 486 47.35 0.67 -31.90
C GLY A 486 46.23 -0.26 -32.37
N LEU A 487 44.99 0.21 -32.33
CA LEU A 487 43.83 -0.54 -32.81
C LEU A 487 43.92 -0.83 -34.32
N ARG A 488 44.35 0.15 -35.14
CA ARG A 488 44.56 -0.06 -36.59
C ARG A 488 45.66 -1.08 -36.87
N ALA A 489 46.78 -1.01 -36.17
CA ALA A 489 47.88 -1.96 -36.33
C ALA A 489 47.47 -3.38 -35.95
N TYR A 490 46.75 -3.55 -34.85
CA TYR A 490 46.21 -4.84 -34.42
C TYR A 490 45.19 -5.41 -35.42
N ASN A 491 44.25 -4.58 -35.89
CA ASN A 491 43.24 -5.01 -36.85
C ASN A 491 43.86 -5.42 -38.19
N ALA A 492 44.90 -4.71 -38.65
CA ALA A 492 45.64 -5.08 -39.85
C ALA A 492 46.30 -6.46 -39.74
N GLU A 493 46.90 -6.79 -38.58
CA GLU A 493 47.44 -8.14 -38.36
C GLU A 493 46.33 -9.18 -38.28
N ALA A 494 45.20 -8.85 -37.67
CA ALA A 494 44.07 -9.76 -37.59
C ALA A 494 43.43 -10.05 -38.98
N GLU A 495 43.35 -9.05 -39.87
CA GLU A 495 42.95 -9.28 -41.27
C GLU A 495 43.97 -10.12 -42.04
N ASN A 496 45.26 -9.92 -41.79
CA ASN A 496 46.31 -10.75 -42.36
C ASN A 496 46.20 -12.21 -41.86
N ALA A 497 45.93 -12.41 -40.58
CA ALA A 497 45.64 -13.73 -40.01
C ALA A 497 44.42 -14.38 -40.69
N LEU A 498 43.31 -13.64 -40.86
CA LEU A 498 42.13 -14.14 -41.59
C LEU A 498 42.42 -14.52 -43.04
N ARG A 499 43.35 -13.82 -43.71
CA ARG A 499 43.71 -14.09 -45.10
C ARG A 499 44.58 -15.33 -45.25
N THR A 500 45.49 -15.54 -44.30
CA THR A 500 46.58 -16.54 -44.37
C THR A 500 46.31 -17.82 -43.57
N ALA A 501 45.36 -17.80 -42.65
CA ALA A 501 44.99 -18.95 -41.84
C ALA A 501 44.31 -20.03 -42.69
N THR A 502 44.90 -21.22 -42.68
CA THR A 502 44.32 -22.49 -43.11
C THR A 502 44.43 -23.46 -41.94
N VAL A 503 43.77 -24.61 -42.00
CA VAL A 503 43.82 -25.63 -40.94
C VAL A 503 45.27 -26.04 -40.58
N GLY A 504 46.21 -25.96 -41.53
CA GLY A 504 47.63 -26.25 -41.30
C GLY A 504 48.51 -25.06 -40.88
N SER A 505 48.00 -23.82 -40.90
CA SER A 505 48.77 -22.60 -40.58
C SER A 505 48.15 -21.76 -39.45
N ILE A 506 47.10 -22.28 -38.80
CA ILE A 506 46.31 -21.58 -37.78
C ILE A 506 47.14 -21.15 -36.58
N ASP A 507 47.97 -22.04 -36.03
CA ASP A 507 48.81 -21.75 -34.86
C ASP A 507 49.78 -20.59 -35.13
N GLY A 508 50.32 -20.54 -36.35
CA GLY A 508 51.20 -19.45 -36.79
C GLY A 508 50.47 -18.13 -36.94
N ALA A 509 49.22 -18.14 -37.40
CA ALA A 509 48.38 -16.95 -37.51
C ALA A 509 47.95 -16.42 -36.13
N LEU A 510 47.54 -17.30 -35.22
CA LEU A 510 47.19 -16.94 -33.84
C LEU A 510 48.39 -16.40 -33.06
N THR A 511 49.57 -17.01 -33.25
CA THR A 511 50.82 -16.52 -32.62
C THR A 511 51.19 -15.11 -33.09
N ARG A 512 51.00 -14.79 -34.38
CA ARG A 512 51.24 -13.42 -34.89
C ARG A 512 50.23 -12.43 -34.33
N LEU A 513 48.96 -12.81 -34.24
CA LEU A 513 47.89 -11.99 -33.67
C LEU A 513 48.15 -11.67 -32.19
N LEU A 514 48.59 -12.66 -31.40
CA LEU A 514 48.98 -12.48 -30.00
C LEU A 514 50.17 -11.52 -29.89
N ARG A 515 51.21 -11.69 -30.72
CA ARG A 515 52.37 -10.79 -30.74
C ARG A 515 51.99 -9.34 -31.11
N ALA A 516 51.03 -9.15 -31.99
CA ALA A 516 50.52 -7.82 -32.32
C ALA A 516 49.79 -7.18 -31.14
N ARG A 517 48.99 -7.95 -30.39
CA ARG A 517 48.39 -7.50 -29.13
C ARG A 517 49.45 -7.08 -28.12
N ASP A 518 50.46 -7.92 -27.91
CA ASP A 518 51.54 -7.65 -26.95
C ASP A 518 52.37 -6.43 -27.37
N ALA A 519 52.59 -6.24 -28.67
CA ALA A 519 53.26 -5.07 -29.20
C ALA A 519 52.46 -3.78 -28.94
N VAL A 520 51.13 -3.81 -29.12
CA VAL A 520 50.26 -2.68 -28.78
C VAL A 520 50.34 -2.36 -27.29
N ALA A 521 50.26 -3.36 -26.42
CA ALA A 521 50.38 -3.17 -24.97
C ALA A 521 51.76 -2.61 -24.56
N LYS A 522 52.85 -3.15 -25.13
CA LYS A 522 54.22 -2.72 -24.86
C LYS A 522 54.49 -1.27 -25.30
N HIS A 523 54.03 -0.89 -26.49
CA HIS A 523 54.19 0.48 -26.99
C HIS A 523 53.18 1.46 -26.37
N GLY A 524 52.07 0.94 -25.83
CA GLY A 524 51.00 1.67 -25.16
C GLY A 524 51.16 1.82 -23.65
N GLU A 525 52.15 1.17 -23.02
CA GLU A 525 52.34 1.09 -21.57
C GLU A 525 52.27 2.45 -20.85
N PRO A 526 52.95 3.53 -21.32
CA PRO A 526 52.90 4.83 -20.64
C PRO A 526 51.50 5.48 -20.61
N PHE A 527 50.60 5.00 -21.47
CA PHE A 527 49.25 5.51 -21.66
C PHE A 527 48.18 4.49 -21.24
N GLY A 528 48.60 3.32 -20.72
CA GLY A 528 47.72 2.19 -20.40
C GLY A 528 46.90 1.70 -21.60
N VAL A 529 47.48 1.81 -22.81
CA VAL A 529 46.81 1.38 -24.05
C VAL A 529 47.01 -0.12 -24.26
N ALA A 530 45.92 -0.89 -24.27
CA ALA A 530 45.97 -2.34 -24.46
C ALA A 530 44.70 -2.85 -25.15
N ILE A 531 44.85 -3.84 -26.03
CA ILE A 531 43.70 -4.56 -26.62
C ILE A 531 43.03 -5.40 -25.52
N THR A 532 41.71 -5.32 -25.42
CA THR A 532 40.96 -6.07 -24.41
C THR A 532 40.98 -7.57 -24.68
N ASP A 533 40.99 -8.37 -23.62
CA ASP A 533 40.95 -9.85 -23.74
C ASP A 533 39.72 -10.33 -24.52
N GLN A 534 38.58 -9.68 -24.29
CA GLN A 534 37.32 -9.99 -24.97
C GLN A 534 37.41 -9.76 -26.48
N TYR A 535 37.97 -8.62 -26.91
CA TYR A 535 38.13 -8.33 -28.33
C TYR A 535 39.17 -9.23 -28.99
N HIS A 536 40.25 -9.56 -28.27
CA HIS A 536 41.24 -10.52 -28.75
C HIS A 536 40.64 -11.92 -28.93
N ALA A 537 39.86 -12.41 -27.96
CA ALA A 537 39.19 -13.70 -28.03
C ALA A 537 38.22 -13.80 -29.22
N LEU A 538 37.44 -12.74 -29.50
CA LEU A 538 36.59 -12.70 -30.69
C LEU A 538 37.42 -12.83 -31.98
N ARG A 539 38.53 -12.09 -32.10
CA ARG A 539 39.38 -12.15 -33.31
C ARG A 539 40.09 -13.49 -33.46
N VAL A 540 40.45 -14.16 -32.36
CA VAL A 540 40.96 -15.54 -32.38
C VAL A 540 39.89 -16.50 -32.92
N GLN A 541 38.68 -16.46 -32.35
CA GLN A 541 37.56 -17.29 -32.81
C GLN A 541 37.20 -17.03 -34.28
N GLU A 542 37.30 -15.77 -34.74
CA GLU A 542 37.07 -15.44 -36.16
C GLU A 542 38.08 -16.13 -37.07
N VAL A 543 39.36 -16.12 -36.69
CA VAL A 543 40.46 -16.75 -37.44
C VAL A 543 40.29 -18.26 -37.46
N GLU A 544 39.91 -18.86 -36.33
CA GLU A 544 39.65 -20.30 -36.22
C GLU A 544 38.48 -20.73 -37.11
N LEU A 545 37.36 -20.03 -37.00
CA LEU A 545 36.15 -20.33 -37.76
C LEU A 545 36.32 -20.05 -39.26
N ALA A 546 37.12 -19.05 -39.62
CA ALA A 546 37.47 -18.78 -41.01
C ALA A 546 38.37 -19.87 -41.62
N ALA A 547 39.30 -20.42 -40.84
CA ALA A 547 40.14 -21.53 -41.26
C ALA A 547 39.32 -22.83 -41.41
N GLU A 548 38.37 -23.07 -40.51
CA GLU A 548 37.41 -24.18 -40.57
C GLU A 548 36.48 -24.06 -41.78
N HIS A 549 35.93 -22.87 -42.04
CA HIS A 549 35.11 -22.62 -43.23
C HIS A 549 35.88 -22.86 -44.54
N ARG A 550 37.18 -22.49 -44.58
CA ARG A 550 38.08 -22.78 -45.71
C ARG A 550 38.43 -24.26 -45.89
N ARG A 551 38.09 -25.15 -44.95
CA ARG A 551 38.18 -26.61 -45.11
C ARG A 551 37.04 -27.15 -45.99
N HIS A 552 35.95 -26.39 -46.10
CA HIS A 552 34.77 -26.73 -46.89
C HIS A 552 34.56 -25.78 -48.10
N PRO A 553 35.59 -25.51 -48.95
CA PRO A 553 35.38 -24.71 -50.14
C PRO A 553 34.66 -25.58 -51.19
N GLU A 554 33.47 -25.13 -51.61
CA GLU A 554 32.74 -25.58 -52.80
C GLU A 554 32.73 -27.09 -53.10
N GLN A 555 31.75 -27.79 -52.55
CA GLN A 555 31.05 -28.84 -53.29
C GLN A 555 29.64 -28.35 -53.60
N VAL A 556 29.54 -27.34 -54.47
CA VAL A 556 28.36 -27.23 -55.32
C VAL A 556 28.70 -28.08 -56.54
N PRO A 557 28.06 -29.24 -56.77
CA PRO A 557 28.19 -29.91 -58.05
C PRO A 557 27.74 -28.91 -59.10
N ALA A 558 28.59 -28.64 -60.08
CA ALA A 558 28.13 -28.02 -61.32
C ALA A 558 26.94 -28.85 -61.81
N GLN A 559 25.74 -28.27 -61.77
CA GLN A 559 24.57 -28.87 -62.38
C GLN A 559 24.84 -28.97 -63.88
N GLN A 560 25.27 -30.14 -64.34
CA GLN A 560 24.93 -30.61 -65.67
C GLN A 560 23.40 -30.79 -65.68
N PRO A 561 22.67 -30.22 -66.66
CA PRO A 561 21.24 -30.42 -66.77
C PRO A 561 20.97 -31.84 -67.30
N ASP A 562 21.05 -32.84 -66.43
CA ASP A 562 20.66 -34.20 -66.77
C ASP A 562 19.17 -34.44 -66.48
N ALA A 563 18.46 -34.64 -67.59
CA ALA A 563 17.22 -35.39 -67.78
C ALA A 563 16.12 -35.28 -66.71
N VAL A 564 15.10 -34.48 -67.04
CA VAL A 564 13.77 -34.51 -66.41
C VAL A 564 13.19 -35.94 -66.47
N PRO A 565 12.81 -36.56 -65.33
CA PRO A 565 12.09 -37.82 -65.34
C PRO A 565 10.69 -37.61 -65.94
N GLN A 566 10.33 -38.38 -66.96
CA GLN A 566 8.99 -38.36 -67.54
C GLN A 566 7.95 -38.80 -66.50
N TYR A 567 7.06 -37.88 -66.15
CA TYR A 567 5.87 -38.15 -65.36
C TYR A 567 4.80 -38.81 -66.25
N GLN A 568 4.35 -40.02 -65.90
CA GLN A 568 3.16 -40.61 -66.53
C GLN A 568 1.89 -39.97 -65.94
N PRO A 569 0.89 -39.60 -66.75
CA PRO A 569 -0.29 -38.91 -66.26
C PRO A 569 -1.26 -39.86 -65.53
N TYR A 570 -1.74 -39.41 -64.38
CA TYR A 570 -2.80 -40.04 -63.61
C TYR A 570 -4.14 -39.87 -64.35
N ASN A 571 -4.85 -40.97 -64.59
CA ASN A 571 -6.10 -41.00 -65.34
C ASN A 571 -7.19 -40.13 -64.69
N GLU A 572 -7.75 -39.22 -65.47
CA GLU A 572 -8.93 -38.42 -65.15
C GLU A 572 -10.18 -39.32 -65.06
N GLY A 573 -10.55 -39.68 -63.83
CA GLY A 573 -11.73 -40.51 -63.61
C GLY A 573 -12.26 -40.52 -62.18
N ALA A 574 -12.09 -39.45 -61.39
CA ALA A 574 -12.63 -39.42 -60.02
C ALA A 574 -12.85 -38.03 -59.39
N ALA A 575 -13.14 -36.97 -60.16
CA ALA A 575 -13.39 -35.65 -59.58
C ALA A 575 -14.56 -34.87 -60.22
N ARG A 576 -15.66 -35.56 -60.53
CA ARG A 576 -17.00 -34.93 -60.63
C ARG A 576 -17.81 -35.29 -59.39
N ALA A 577 -17.52 -34.67 -58.25
CA ALA A 577 -18.42 -34.75 -57.08
C ALA A 577 -18.27 -33.66 -56.00
N TRP A 578 -17.24 -32.80 -55.98
CA TRP A 578 -17.00 -31.92 -54.81
C TRP A 578 -16.83 -30.43 -55.16
N SER A 579 -17.72 -29.88 -55.98
CA SER A 579 -17.87 -28.43 -56.20
C SER A 579 -19.32 -27.96 -56.00
N ALA A 580 -19.88 -28.21 -54.80
CA ALA A 580 -21.18 -27.68 -54.41
C ALA A 580 -21.30 -27.21 -52.94
N GLN A 581 -20.18 -26.96 -52.24
CA GLN A 581 -20.21 -26.27 -50.94
C GLN A 581 -19.08 -25.23 -50.92
N GLY A 582 -19.43 -23.99 -51.24
CA GLY A 582 -18.49 -22.88 -51.34
C GLY A 582 -17.95 -22.45 -49.98
N VAL A 583 -16.62 -22.41 -49.85
CA VAL A 583 -15.88 -21.60 -48.87
C VAL A 583 -14.58 -21.11 -49.56
N PRO A 584 -14.20 -19.82 -49.46
CA PRO A 584 -13.08 -19.26 -50.21
C PRO A 584 -11.73 -19.50 -49.52
N GLY A 585 -10.69 -19.80 -50.31
CA GLY A 585 -9.30 -19.87 -49.84
C GLY A 585 -8.71 -18.47 -49.61
N PRO A 586 -7.81 -18.30 -48.62
CA PRO A 586 -7.14 -17.04 -48.38
C PRO A 586 -5.89 -16.98 -49.27
N TYR A 587 -5.83 -16.02 -50.21
CA TYR A 587 -4.64 -15.20 -50.51
C TYR A 587 -5.00 -14.27 -51.69
N PRO A 588 -4.94 -12.94 -51.50
CA PRO A 588 -5.26 -11.99 -52.55
C PRO A 588 -4.08 -11.85 -53.52
N ARG A 589 -4.38 -12.00 -54.82
CA ARG A 589 -3.56 -11.46 -55.90
C ARG A 589 -3.86 -9.97 -56.04
N GLY A 590 -2.81 -9.15 -56.14
CA GLY A 590 -2.90 -7.78 -56.62
C GLY A 590 -1.56 -7.35 -57.18
N VAL A 591 -1.51 -7.21 -58.50
CA VAL A 591 -0.34 -6.85 -59.32
C VAL A 591 -0.65 -5.50 -59.98
N GLY A 592 0.38 -4.66 -60.18
CA GLY A 592 0.42 -3.59 -61.20
C GLY A 592 -0.12 -2.22 -60.75
N GLU A 593 0.36 -1.06 -61.19
CA GLU A 593 1.17 -0.71 -62.36
C GLU A 593 1.69 0.76 -62.25
N LEU A 594 2.83 1.02 -62.90
CA LEU A 594 3.17 2.20 -63.73
C LEU A 594 3.04 3.64 -63.16
N SER A 595 4.17 4.25 -62.81
CA SER A 595 4.81 5.39 -63.50
C SER A 595 6.17 5.72 -62.88
#